data_AF-A0A2D5S4W7-F1
#
_entry.id   AF-A0A2D5S4W7-F1
#
_cell.length_a   1.000
_cell.length_b   1.000
_cell.length_c   1.000
_cell.angle_alpha   90.00
_cell.angle_beta   90.00
_cell.angle_gamma   90.00
#
_symmetry.space_group_name_H-M   'P 1'
#
loop_
_entity.id
_entity.type
_entity.pdbx_description
1 polymer ?
#
loop_
_entity_poly.entity_id
_entity_poly.type
_entity_poly.pdbx_seq_one_letter_code
_entity_poly.pdbx_strand_id
1 'polypeptide(L)' 'MSERAHWGSRTGFILAAAGSAVGLGNIWKFPYITGENGGGLFVLVYLVCIAAVGIPILLAEVILGKST' A
#
# COMPACT_ATOMS: atom_id res chain seq x y z
N MET A 1 -11.74 1.08 31.05
CA MET A 1 -10.88 1.05 29.85
C MET A 1 -11.58 0.16 28.84
N SER A 2 -12.10 0.73 27.74
CA SER A 2 -12.73 -0.05 26.68
C SER A 2 -11.67 -0.98 26.07
N GLU A 3 -11.93 -2.28 26.10
CA GLU A 3 -11.09 -3.30 25.47
C GLU A 3 -11.03 -3.00 23.97
N ARG A 4 -9.86 -2.58 23.47
CA ARG A 4 -9.68 -2.39 22.02
C ARG A 4 -9.75 -3.76 21.37
N ALA A 5 -10.64 -3.90 20.38
CA ALA A 5 -10.73 -5.12 19.59
C ALA A 5 -9.37 -5.40 18.92
N HIS A 6 -8.70 -6.47 19.36
CA HIS A 6 -7.47 -6.93 18.73
C HIS A 6 -7.82 -7.77 17.51
N TRP A 7 -7.06 -7.62 16.42
CA TRP A 7 -7.22 -8.47 15.26
C TRP A 7 -6.90 -9.92 15.64
N GLY A 8 -7.86 -10.83 15.46
CA GLY A 8 -7.70 -12.24 15.82
C GLY A 8 -6.61 -12.97 15.03
N SER A 9 -6.21 -12.43 13.87
CA SER A 9 -5.05 -12.93 13.12
C SER A 9 -4.30 -11.80 12.42
N ARG A 10 -2.96 -11.86 12.49
CA ARG A 10 -2.05 -10.99 11.74
C ARG A 10 -2.26 -11.10 10.24
N THR A 11 -2.61 -12.29 9.73
CA THR A 11 -2.87 -12.49 8.30
C THR A 11 -4.18 -11.83 7.87
N GLY A 12 -5.20 -11.85 8.73
CA GLY A 12 -6.48 -11.16 8.49
C GLY A 12 -6.31 -9.65 8.38
N PHE A 13 -5.48 -9.06 9.25
CA PHE A 13 -5.12 -7.64 9.17
C PHE A 13 -4.40 -7.30 7.86
N ILE A 14 -3.38 -8.08 7.48
CA ILE A 14 -2.61 -7.85 6.25
C ILE A 14 -3.51 -7.97 5.01
N LEU A 15 -4.41 -8.96 4.98
CA LEU A 15 -5.34 -9.15 3.86
C LEU A 15 -6.37 -8.01 3.75
N ALA A 16 -6.92 -7.54 4.87
CA ALA A 16 -7.82 -6.39 4.89
C ALA A 16 -7.12 -5.11 4.41
N ALA A 17 -5.90 -4.86 4.88
CA ALA A 17 -5.09 -3.72 4.44
C ALA A 17 -4.72 -3.81 2.96
N ALA A 18 -4.33 -5.00 2.48
CA ALA A 18 -4.03 -5.24 1.07
C ALA A 18 -5.27 -5.03 0.18
N GLY A 19 -6.44 -5.52 0.60
CA GLY A 19 -7.70 -5.31 -0.10
C GLY A 19 -8.12 -3.83 -0.16
N SER A 20 -7.82 -3.04 0.87
CA SER A 20 -8.03 -1.59 0.85
C SER A 20 -7.05 -0.85 -0.05
N ALA A 21 -5.81 -1.33 -0.16
CA ALA A 21 -4.77 -0.68 -0.95
C ALA A 21 -4.87 -0.99 -2.46
N VAL A 22 -5.35 -2.17 -2.82
CA VAL A 22 -5.51 -2.60 -4.23
C VAL A 22 -6.89 -2.18 -4.74
N GLY A 23 -6.96 -1.00 -5.38
CA GLY A 23 -8.18 -0.48 -6.01
C GLY A 23 -8.18 -0.58 -7.53
N LEU A 24 -9.31 -0.18 -8.14
CA LEU A 24 -9.50 -0.08 -9.60
C LEU A 24 -8.33 0.63 -10.28
N GLY A 25 -7.85 1.74 -9.69
CA GLY A 25 -6.67 2.50 -10.11
C GLY A 25 -5.44 1.65 -10.44
N ASN A 26 -5.14 0.65 -9.62
CA ASN A 26 -3.98 -0.22 -9.80
C ASN A 26 -4.13 -1.19 -10.99
N ILE A 27 -5.37 -1.47 -11.40
CA ILE A 27 -5.69 -2.45 -12.46
C ILE A 27 -5.67 -1.80 -13.84
N TRP A 28 -6.16 -0.56 -13.97
CA TRP A 28 -6.33 0.11 -15.27
C TRP A 28 -5.42 1.32 -15.52
N LYS A 29 -5.15 2.14 -14.50
CA LYS A 29 -4.41 3.40 -14.61
C LYS A 29 -2.91 3.11 -14.62
N PHE A 30 -2.48 2.18 -13.78
CA PHE A 30 -1.09 1.73 -13.73
C PHE A 30 -0.57 1.21 -15.08
N PRO A 31 -1.22 0.23 -15.76
CA PRO A 31 -0.74 -0.23 -17.07
C PRO A 31 -0.86 0.83 -18.16
N TYR A 32 -1.88 1.69 -18.11
CA TYR A 32 -2.04 2.79 -19.07
C TYR A 32 -0.89 3.81 -18.97
N ILE A 33 -0.62 4.33 -17.76
CA ILE A 33 0.46 5.28 -17.51
C ILE A 33 1.82 4.62 -17.81
N THR A 34 2.00 3.35 -17.45
CA THR A 34 3.23 2.61 -17.75
C THR A 34 3.43 2.48 -19.26
N GLY A 35 2.38 2.17 -20.02
CA GLY A 35 2.44 2.07 -21.48
C GLY A 35 2.80 3.39 -22.16
N GLU A 36 2.24 4.51 -21.70
CA GLU A 36 2.54 5.83 -22.27
C GLU A 36 3.91 6.39 -21.87
N ASN A 37 4.40 6.11 -20.65
CA ASN A 37 5.61 6.75 -20.10
C ASN A 37 6.90 5.92 -20.28
N GLY A 38 6.99 5.12 -21.34
CA GLY A 38 8.22 4.36 -21.64
C GLY A 38 8.28 2.96 -21.04
N GLY A 39 7.14 2.37 -20.69
CA GLY A 39 7.00 0.94 -20.40
C GLY A 39 7.78 0.50 -19.16
N GLY A 40 8.69 -0.46 -19.34
CA GLY A 40 9.41 -1.11 -18.24
C GLY A 40 10.33 -0.18 -17.43
N LEU A 41 10.85 0.91 -18.04
CA LEU A 41 11.69 1.86 -17.31
C LEU A 41 10.86 2.67 -16.29
N PHE A 42 9.64 3.02 -16.65
CA PHE A 42 8.70 3.67 -15.73
C PHE A 42 8.38 2.77 -14.53
N VAL A 43 8.20 1.47 -14.75
CA VAL A 43 7.97 0.50 -13.66
C VAL A 43 9.15 0.47 -12.69
N LEU A 44 10.39 0.47 -13.19
CA LEU A 44 11.57 0.48 -12.34
C LEU A 44 11.63 1.72 -11.43
N VAL A 45 11.43 2.91 -12.01
CA VAL A 45 11.39 4.17 -11.23
C VAL A 45 10.22 4.17 -10.25
N TYR A 46 9.05 3.69 -10.68
CA TYR A 46 7.87 3.56 -9.83
C TYR A 46 8.11 2.64 -8.62
N LEU A 47 8.77 1.49 -8.81
CA LEU A 47 9.13 0.58 -7.72
C LEU A 47 10.11 1.22 -6.74
N VAL A 48 11.11 1.97 -7.24
CA VAL A 48 12.04 2.71 -6.38
C VAL A 48 11.31 3.77 -5.56
N CYS A 49 10.40 4.53 -6.17
CA CYS A 49 9.59 5.52 -5.47
C CYS A 49 8.68 4.87 -4.41
N ILE A 50 8.05 3.73 -4.71
CA ILE A 50 7.27 2.99 -3.72
C ILE A 50 8.14 2.53 -2.56
N ALA A 51 9.31 1.98 -2.84
CA ALA A 51 10.21 1.50 -1.79
C ALA A 51 10.72 2.65 -0.90
N ALA A 52 11.06 3.78 -1.50
CA ALA A 52 11.63 4.94 -0.80
C ALA A 52 10.59 5.81 -0.10
N VAL A 53 9.35 5.86 -0.59
CA VAL A 53 8.30 6.78 -0.11
C VAL A 53 7.05 6.03 0.35
N GLY A 54 6.53 5.12 -0.46
CA GLY A 54 5.31 4.37 -0.15
C GLY A 54 5.42 3.50 1.10
N ILE A 55 6.49 2.71 1.21
CA ILE A 55 6.74 1.85 2.39
C ILE A 55 6.90 2.68 3.68
N PRO A 56 7.77 3.72 3.73
CA PRO A 56 7.92 4.49 4.97
C PRO A 56 6.65 5.25 5.37
N ILE A 57 5.87 5.77 4.43
CA ILE A 57 4.57 6.41 4.73
C ILE A 57 3.60 5.39 5.33
N LEU A 58 3.46 4.21 4.69
CA LEU A 58 2.57 3.16 5.19
C LEU A 58 2.97 2.71 6.61
N LEU A 59 4.27 2.55 6.87
CA LEU A 59 4.77 2.21 8.20
C LEU A 59 4.46 3.31 9.21
N ALA A 60 4.63 4.58 8.83
CA ALA A 60 4.30 5.72 9.69
C ALA A 60 2.80 5.75 10.05
N GLU A 61 1.91 5.57 9.07
CA GLU A 61 0.45 5.50 9.31
C GLU A 61 0.06 4.34 10.24
N VAL A 62 0.66 3.16 10.04
CA VAL A 62 0.38 2.00 10.89
C VAL A 62 0.90 2.19 12.31
N ILE A 63 2.06 2.81 12.50
CA ILE A 63 2.62 3.09 13.83
C ILE A 63 1.75 4.13 14.56
N LEU A 64 1.39 5.22 13.89
CA LEU A 64 0.53 6.28 14.43
C LEU A 64 -0.86 5.74 14.82
N GLY A 65 -1.48 4.97 13.94
CA GLY A 65 -2.79 4.36 14.19
C GLY A 65 -2.79 3.30 15.29
N LYS A 66 -1.63 2.71 15.59
CA LYS A 66 -1.46 1.79 16.74
C LYS A 66 -1.14 2.52 18.05
N SER A 67 -0.51 3.70 17.97
CA SER A 67 -0.11 4.51 19.11
C SER A 67 -1.26 5.33 19.70
N THR A 68 -2.29 5.65 18.92
CA THR A 68 -3.47 6.41 19.37
C THR A 68 -4.56 5.44 19.81
#